data_AF-A0A951AWW0-F1
#
_entry.id   AF-A0A951AWW0-F1
#
_cell.length_a   1.000
_cell.length_b   1.000
_cell.length_c   1.000
_cell.angle_alpha   90.00
_cell.angle_beta   90.00
_cell.angle_gamma   90.00
#
_symmetry.space_group_name_H-M   'P 1'
#
loop_
_entity.id
_entity.type
_entity.pdbx_description
1 polymer ?
#
loop_
_entity_poly.entity_id
_entity_poly.type
_entity_poly.pdbx_seq_one_letter_code
_entity_poly.pdbx_strand_id
1 'polypeptide(L)'
;GQETIHARSHQGVLDHWKAKGIDTDPYVRQIDWMFFKALGDRDLISKGREEWLIERLAIIAAIEHITAMLGNWALNSPALDAAGADPTMLDLLRWHGAEEVEHRAVAFDLFSHLDGRYLRRVRGMTVTWPVMLWLWVRGVVFLMRTDPELTGRRKKARWRYYFRASRRHLLPPANEIVRGVLRYHRPRYHPWKEFSTGQAVAYLASSPAANAAAV
;
A
#
# COMPACT_ATOMS: atom_id res chain seq x y z
N GLY A 1 18.49 -1.53 4.41
CA GLY A 1 17.39 -1.45 5.40
C GLY A 1 16.22 -2.28 4.91
N GLN A 2 15.23 -2.53 5.77
CA GLN A 2 14.03 -3.33 5.43
C GLN A 2 13.35 -2.81 4.14
N GLU A 3 13.14 -1.50 4.02
CA GLU A 3 12.59 -0.85 2.81
C GLU A 3 13.38 -1.12 1.51
N THR A 4 14.71 -1.30 1.59
CA THR A 4 15.52 -1.64 0.41
C THR A 4 15.26 -3.08 -0.05
N ILE A 5 15.09 -3.98 0.92
CA ILE A 5 14.80 -5.40 0.68
C ILE A 5 13.39 -5.51 0.10
N HIS A 6 12.42 -4.82 0.69
CA HIS A 6 11.07 -4.65 0.20
C HIS A 6 11.00 -4.20 -1.26
N ALA A 7 11.72 -3.14 -1.62
CA ALA A 7 11.78 -2.64 -3.00
C ALA A 7 12.34 -3.68 -4.00
N ARG A 8 13.36 -4.45 -3.60
CA ARG A 8 13.92 -5.53 -4.45
C ARG A 8 12.91 -6.63 -4.72
N SER A 9 12.12 -7.00 -3.73
CA SER A 9 11.10 -8.03 -3.90
C SER A 9 9.99 -7.60 -4.87
N HIS A 10 9.59 -6.32 -4.85
CA HIS A 10 8.72 -5.78 -5.90
C HIS A 10 9.35 -5.89 -7.28
N GLN A 11 10.64 -5.55 -7.42
CA GLN A 11 11.35 -5.69 -8.70
C GLN A 11 11.32 -7.14 -9.22
N GLY A 12 11.54 -8.13 -8.35
CA GLY A 12 11.46 -9.54 -8.73
C GLY A 12 10.08 -9.95 -9.28
N VAL A 13 9.00 -9.44 -8.70
CA VAL A 13 7.63 -9.67 -9.23
C VAL A 13 7.44 -9.02 -10.59
N LEU A 14 7.92 -7.78 -10.76
CA LEU A 14 7.83 -7.05 -12.03
C LEU A 14 8.61 -7.77 -13.14
N ASP A 15 9.81 -8.24 -12.85
CA ASP A 15 10.64 -9.00 -13.78
C ASP A 15 9.95 -10.32 -14.18
N HIS A 16 9.35 -11.02 -13.21
CA HIS A 16 8.58 -12.23 -13.46
C HIS A 16 7.37 -11.96 -14.38
N TRP A 17 6.59 -10.92 -14.10
CA TRP A 17 5.44 -10.54 -14.93
C TRP A 17 5.85 -10.17 -16.34
N LYS A 18 6.94 -9.43 -16.50
CA LYS A 18 7.50 -9.07 -17.80
C LYS A 18 7.92 -10.30 -18.59
N ALA A 19 8.56 -11.28 -17.94
CA ALA A 19 8.92 -12.56 -18.55
C ALA A 19 7.69 -13.38 -19.00
N LYS A 20 6.53 -13.15 -18.37
CA LYS A 20 5.23 -13.75 -18.74
C LYS A 20 4.43 -12.92 -19.76
N GLY A 21 5.02 -11.85 -20.31
CA GLY A 21 4.38 -11.01 -21.32
C GLY A 21 3.46 -9.92 -20.76
N ILE A 22 3.52 -9.66 -19.44
CA ILE A 22 2.82 -8.55 -18.80
C ILE A 22 3.82 -7.41 -18.56
N ASP A 23 3.98 -6.53 -19.55
CA ASP A 23 4.85 -5.35 -19.41
C ASP A 23 4.19 -4.30 -18.50
N THR A 24 4.73 -4.15 -17.30
CA THR A 24 4.27 -3.16 -16.31
C THR A 24 5.01 -1.83 -16.35
N ASP A 25 6.05 -1.68 -17.17
CA ASP A 25 6.91 -0.50 -17.17
C ASP A 25 6.13 0.82 -17.36
N PRO A 26 5.10 0.92 -18.23
CA PRO A 26 4.33 2.16 -18.38
C PRO A 26 3.61 2.59 -17.09
N TYR A 27 3.14 1.64 -16.29
CA TYR A 27 2.46 1.91 -15.04
C TYR A 27 3.47 2.21 -13.92
N VAL A 28 4.59 1.48 -13.86
CA VAL A 28 5.67 1.72 -12.90
C VAL A 28 6.27 3.12 -13.09
N ARG A 29 6.58 3.54 -14.33
CA ARG A 29 7.08 4.89 -14.62
C ARG A 29 6.13 6.00 -14.15
N GLN A 30 4.83 5.74 -14.15
CA GLN A 30 3.85 6.69 -13.64
C GLN A 30 3.93 6.81 -12.12
N ILE A 31 4.05 5.68 -11.42
CA ILE A 31 4.27 5.62 -9.96
C ILE A 31 5.56 6.36 -9.60
N ASP A 32 6.66 6.08 -10.29
CA ASP A 32 7.95 6.74 -10.08
C ASP A 32 7.83 8.26 -10.25
N TRP A 33 7.14 8.72 -11.29
CA TRP A 33 6.92 10.15 -11.49
C TRP A 33 6.15 10.78 -10.32
N MET A 34 5.13 10.12 -9.78
CA MET A 34 4.39 10.67 -8.64
C MET A 34 5.26 10.77 -7.38
N PHE A 35 6.01 9.72 -7.05
CA PHE A 35 6.83 9.70 -5.84
C PHE A 35 8.08 10.57 -5.94
N PHE A 36 8.81 10.48 -7.05
CA PHE A 36 10.10 11.16 -7.20
C PHE A 36 10.01 12.56 -7.82
N LYS A 37 8.93 12.88 -8.54
CA LYS A 37 8.72 14.22 -9.11
C LYS A 37 7.61 14.99 -8.41
N ALA A 38 6.39 14.46 -8.36
CA ALA A 38 5.26 15.22 -7.80
C ALA A 38 5.37 15.41 -6.26
N LEU A 39 5.81 14.36 -5.56
CA LEU A 39 6.12 14.35 -4.12
C LEU A 39 7.61 14.55 -3.83
N GLY A 40 8.43 14.74 -4.87
CA GLY A 40 9.87 14.93 -4.74
C GLY A 40 10.26 16.31 -4.22
N ASP A 41 11.55 16.59 -4.27
CA ASP A 41 12.08 17.90 -3.90
C ASP A 41 11.56 18.99 -4.84
N ARG A 42 11.31 20.16 -4.26
CA ARG A 42 10.87 21.36 -4.98
C ARG A 42 11.91 22.44 -4.80
N ASP A 43 12.02 23.33 -5.78
CA ASP A 43 12.89 24.50 -5.72
C ASP A 43 12.31 25.56 -4.78
N LEU A 44 12.34 25.24 -3.49
CA LEU A 44 11.86 26.06 -2.38
C LEU A 44 13.04 26.37 -1.45
N ILE A 45 13.01 27.58 -0.91
CA ILE A 45 14.02 28.09 0.03
C ILE A 45 13.47 28.14 1.45
N SER A 46 14.38 27.95 2.42
CA SER A 46 14.15 28.13 3.86
C SER A 46 12.82 27.52 4.35
N LYS A 47 11.90 28.35 4.85
CA LYS A 47 10.61 27.95 5.41
C LYS A 47 9.72 27.21 4.41
N GLY A 48 9.78 27.59 3.12
CA GLY A 48 9.01 26.90 2.10
C GLY A 48 9.43 25.44 1.92
N ARG A 49 10.74 25.17 2.04
CA ARG A 49 11.28 23.81 1.99
C ARG A 49 10.85 22.98 3.21
N GLU A 50 10.95 23.57 4.40
CA GLU A 50 10.53 22.94 5.66
C GLU A 50 9.03 22.58 5.64
N GLU A 51 8.18 23.53 5.27
CA GLU A 51 6.73 23.33 5.15
C GLU A 51 6.37 22.27 4.10
N TRP A 52 7.15 22.17 3.02
CA TRP A 52 7.00 21.11 2.03
C TRP A 52 7.40 19.74 2.56
N LEU A 53 8.49 19.64 3.33
CA LEU A 53 8.90 18.39 3.98
C LEU A 53 7.85 17.90 4.98
N ILE A 54 7.30 18.82 5.79
CA ILE A 54 6.22 18.50 6.72
C ILE A 54 4.96 18.02 5.97
N GLU A 55 4.63 18.64 4.84
CA GLU A 55 3.50 18.19 4.02
C GLU A 55 3.71 16.79 3.45
N ARG A 56 4.93 16.50 2.95
CA ARG A 56 5.30 15.17 2.49
C ARG A 56 5.16 14.15 3.61
N LEU A 57 5.62 14.46 4.82
CA LEU A 57 5.46 13.57 5.98
C LEU A 57 3.99 13.29 6.30
N ALA A 58 3.11 14.30 6.24
CA ALA A 58 1.68 14.10 6.43
C ALA A 58 1.05 13.17 5.36
N ILE A 59 1.53 13.26 4.11
CA ILE A 59 1.13 12.38 3.01
C ILE A 59 1.67 10.96 3.22
N ILE A 60 2.95 10.79 3.54
CA ILE A 60 3.55 9.47 3.79
C ILE A 60 2.87 8.78 4.97
N ALA A 61 2.62 9.49 6.08
CA ALA A 61 1.87 8.92 7.21
C ALA A 61 0.45 8.46 6.82
N ALA A 62 -0.20 9.14 5.87
CA ALA A 62 -1.49 8.71 5.35
C ALA A 62 -1.37 7.48 4.42
N ILE A 63 -0.29 7.40 3.62
CA ILE A 63 0.01 6.23 2.78
C ILE A 63 0.25 5.01 3.68
N GLU A 64 1.15 5.11 4.67
CA GLU A 64 1.46 4.04 5.63
C GLU A 64 0.21 3.55 6.38
N HIS A 65 -0.70 4.45 6.75
CA HIS A 65 -1.97 4.05 7.36
C HIS A 65 -2.82 3.18 6.43
N ILE A 66 -2.91 3.56 5.15
CA ILE A 66 -3.69 2.84 4.15
C ILE A 66 -3.05 1.49 3.83
N THR A 67 -1.72 1.44 3.66
CA THR A 67 -0.99 0.20 3.39
C THR A 67 -1.02 -0.74 4.59
N ALA A 68 -0.83 -0.25 5.82
CA ALA A 68 -0.96 -1.05 7.04
C ALA A 68 -2.36 -1.66 7.20
N MET A 69 -3.41 -0.93 6.83
CA MET A 69 -4.79 -1.46 6.83
C MET A 69 -4.95 -2.62 5.84
N LEU A 70 -4.38 -2.51 4.64
CA LEU A 70 -4.40 -3.58 3.66
C LEU A 70 -3.52 -4.77 4.08
N GLY A 71 -2.36 -4.49 4.66
CA GLY A 71 -1.44 -5.49 5.19
C GLY A 71 -2.09 -6.31 6.29
N ASN A 72 -2.73 -5.65 7.26
CA ASN A 72 -3.50 -6.32 8.30
C ASN A 72 -4.64 -7.18 7.72
N TRP A 73 -5.34 -6.71 6.68
CA TRP A 73 -6.36 -7.54 6.02
C TRP A 73 -5.73 -8.79 5.37
N ALA A 74 -4.60 -8.65 4.67
CA ALA A 74 -3.93 -9.76 3.99
C ALA A 74 -3.40 -10.82 4.98
N LEU A 75 -2.86 -10.39 6.12
CA LEU A 75 -2.41 -11.26 7.22
C LEU A 75 -3.56 -12.08 7.82
N ASN A 76 -4.77 -11.55 7.79
CA ASN A 76 -5.94 -12.13 8.46
C ASN A 76 -7.01 -12.65 7.47
N SER A 77 -6.62 -12.99 6.24
CA SER A 77 -7.55 -13.49 5.21
C SER A 77 -7.38 -14.99 4.94
N PRO A 78 -8.13 -15.88 5.62
CA PRO A 78 -8.11 -17.33 5.35
C PRO A 78 -8.72 -17.67 3.98
N ALA A 79 -9.51 -16.77 3.41
CA ALA A 79 -10.09 -16.95 2.09
C ALA A 79 -9.04 -16.92 0.97
N LEU A 80 -7.91 -16.21 1.16
CA LEU A 80 -6.79 -16.25 0.22
C LEU A 80 -6.13 -17.63 0.19
N ASP A 81 -5.97 -18.28 1.35
CA ASP A 81 -5.43 -19.64 1.45
C ASP A 81 -6.39 -20.63 0.78
N ALA A 82 -7.69 -20.55 1.10
CA ALA A 82 -8.72 -21.42 0.53
C ALA A 82 -8.93 -21.23 -0.98
N ALA A 83 -8.54 -20.09 -1.54
CA ALA A 83 -8.62 -19.82 -2.97
C ALA A 83 -7.50 -20.49 -3.78
N GLY A 84 -6.51 -21.09 -3.13
CA GLY A 84 -5.36 -21.71 -3.80
C GLY A 84 -4.44 -20.67 -4.43
N ALA A 85 -4.26 -19.51 -3.79
CA ALA A 85 -3.25 -18.55 -4.23
C ALA A 85 -1.85 -19.18 -4.19
N ASP A 86 -0.97 -18.78 -5.11
CA ASP A 86 0.42 -19.25 -5.10
C ASP A 86 1.07 -18.92 -3.74
N PRO A 87 1.68 -19.90 -3.05
CA PRO A 87 2.16 -19.73 -1.69
C PRO A 87 3.31 -18.70 -1.61
N THR A 88 4.14 -18.60 -2.64
CA THR A 88 5.26 -17.63 -2.67
C THR A 88 4.72 -16.22 -2.80
N MET A 89 3.76 -15.99 -3.71
CA MET A 89 3.15 -14.68 -3.89
C MET A 89 2.31 -14.26 -2.68
N LEU A 90 1.59 -15.20 -2.07
CA LEU A 90 0.80 -14.92 -0.87
C LEU A 90 1.69 -14.60 0.33
N ASP A 91 2.79 -15.33 0.51
CA ASP A 91 3.76 -15.02 1.56
C ASP A 91 4.41 -13.65 1.33
N LEU A 92 4.83 -13.34 0.11
CA LEU A 92 5.38 -12.03 -0.23
C LEU A 92 4.40 -10.89 0.10
N LEU A 93 3.12 -11.06 -0.26
CA LEU A 93 2.07 -10.09 0.04
C LEU A 93 1.88 -9.89 1.55
N ARG A 94 1.89 -10.98 2.32
CA ARG A 94 1.72 -10.93 3.79
C ARG A 94 2.96 -10.41 4.50
N TRP A 95 4.16 -10.72 4.01
CA TRP A 95 5.41 -10.17 4.50
C TRP A 95 5.45 -8.66 4.35
N HIS A 96 5.23 -8.15 3.13
CA HIS A 96 5.07 -6.72 2.89
C HIS A 96 3.97 -6.13 3.78
N GLY A 97 2.81 -6.77 3.84
CA GLY A 97 1.72 -6.33 4.72
C GLY A 97 2.11 -6.25 6.20
N ALA A 98 2.97 -7.14 6.68
CA ALA A 98 3.48 -7.12 8.05
C ALA A 98 4.48 -5.99 8.27
N GLU A 99 5.38 -5.71 7.33
CA GLU A 99 6.29 -4.55 7.41
C GLU A 99 5.49 -3.24 7.52
N GLU A 100 4.45 -3.07 6.69
CA GLU A 100 3.58 -1.88 6.75
C GLU A 100 2.86 -1.75 8.10
N VAL A 101 2.43 -2.88 8.68
CA VAL A 101 1.83 -2.88 10.03
C VAL A 101 2.87 -2.54 11.10
N GLU A 102 4.10 -3.04 10.99
CA GLU A 102 5.20 -2.70 11.91
C GLU A 102 5.52 -1.19 11.83
N HIS A 103 5.62 -0.65 10.62
CA HIS A 103 6.02 0.72 10.35
C HIS A 103 4.91 1.75 10.52
N ARG A 104 3.64 1.34 10.65
CA ARG A 104 2.43 2.20 10.62
C ARG A 104 2.46 3.52 11.40
N ALA A 105 3.30 3.64 12.43
CA ALA A 105 3.41 4.82 13.26
C ALA A 105 4.67 5.66 12.99
N VAL A 106 5.67 5.16 12.25
CA VAL A 106 6.98 5.81 12.10
C VAL A 106 6.84 7.18 11.42
N ALA A 107 6.22 7.25 10.25
CA ALA A 107 6.02 8.52 9.56
C ALA A 107 5.07 9.46 10.32
N PHE A 108 4.06 8.89 11.00
CA PHE A 108 3.11 9.65 11.79
C PHE A 108 3.74 10.28 13.03
N ASP A 109 4.60 9.56 13.74
CA ASP A 109 5.26 10.02 14.96
C ASP A 109 6.27 11.12 14.61
N LEU A 110 7.00 10.97 13.50
CA LEU A 110 7.88 12.03 12.97
C LEU A 110 7.08 13.27 12.56
N PHE A 111 5.96 13.10 11.83
CA PHE A 111 5.05 14.20 11.50
C PHE A 111 4.53 14.91 12.77
N SER A 112 4.15 14.14 13.79
CA SER A 112 3.59 14.66 15.03
C SER A 112 4.63 15.40 15.87
N HIS A 113 5.89 14.95 15.82
CA HIS A 113 7.01 15.61 16.47
C HIS A 113 7.34 16.97 15.83
N LEU A 114 7.31 17.06 14.50
CA LEU A 114 7.67 18.28 13.76
C LEU A 114 6.53 19.29 13.64
N ASP A 115 5.29 18.83 13.48
CA ASP A 115 4.13 19.70 13.22
C ASP A 115 2.91 19.33 14.05
N GLY A 116 2.45 18.08 13.94
CA GLY A 116 1.30 17.56 14.70
C GLY A 116 -0.04 18.27 14.48
N ARG A 117 -0.15 19.24 13.55
CA ARG A 117 -1.39 19.99 13.33
C ARG A 117 -2.46 19.09 12.75
N TYR A 118 -3.57 18.98 13.48
CA TYR A 118 -4.74 18.18 13.10
C TYR A 118 -5.21 18.44 11.66
N LEU A 119 -5.33 19.72 11.27
CA LEU A 119 -5.81 20.09 9.95
C LEU A 119 -4.87 19.64 8.83
N ARG A 120 -3.55 19.70 9.05
CA ARG A 120 -2.58 19.24 8.06
C ARG A 120 -2.62 17.73 7.91
N ARG A 121 -2.70 17.00 9.03
CA ARG A 121 -2.89 15.54 9.00
C ARG A 121 -4.14 15.14 8.22
N VAL A 122 -5.28 15.78 8.51
CA VAL A 122 -6.55 15.52 7.83
C VAL A 122 -6.44 15.86 6.34
N ARG A 123 -5.83 17.01 5.99
CA ARG A 123 -5.56 17.35 4.59
C ARG A 123 -4.73 16.27 3.89
N GLY A 124 -3.66 15.80 4.52
CA GLY A 124 -2.81 14.73 4.00
C GLY A 124 -3.61 13.49 3.62
N MET A 125 -4.46 13.00 4.52
CA MET A 125 -5.35 11.86 4.23
C MET A 125 -6.39 12.17 3.15
N THR A 126 -7.05 13.32 3.20
CA THR A 126 -8.08 13.73 2.23
C THR A 126 -7.52 13.83 0.80
N VAL A 127 -6.25 14.23 0.64
CA VAL A 127 -5.57 14.24 -0.65
C VAL A 127 -5.08 12.84 -1.05
N THR A 128 -4.48 12.12 -0.10
CA THR A 128 -3.84 10.82 -0.37
C THR A 128 -4.86 9.74 -0.77
N TRP A 129 -5.97 9.64 -0.04
CA TRP A 129 -6.98 8.59 -0.26
C TRP A 129 -7.52 8.54 -1.71
N PRO A 130 -8.05 9.63 -2.30
CA PRO A 130 -8.56 9.60 -3.67
C PRO A 130 -7.45 9.32 -4.70
N VAL A 131 -6.23 9.81 -4.48
CA VAL A 131 -5.09 9.53 -5.37
C VAL A 131 -4.74 8.04 -5.32
N MET A 132 -4.62 7.44 -4.14
CA MET A 132 -4.35 6.00 -4.02
C MET A 132 -5.47 5.15 -4.63
N LEU A 133 -6.74 5.49 -4.37
CA LEU A 133 -7.87 4.79 -4.97
C LEU A 133 -7.84 4.86 -6.50
N TRP A 134 -7.54 6.04 -7.05
CA TRP A 134 -7.39 6.21 -8.50
C TRP A 134 -6.25 5.36 -9.05
N LEU A 135 -5.09 5.33 -8.35
CA LEU A 135 -3.96 4.51 -8.76
C LEU A 135 -4.28 3.02 -8.77
N TRP A 136 -4.95 2.50 -7.75
CA TRP A 136 -5.35 1.09 -7.71
C TRP A 136 -6.35 0.75 -8.79
N VAL A 137 -7.39 1.57 -8.98
CA VAL A 137 -8.38 1.34 -10.05
C VAL A 137 -7.69 1.36 -11.41
N ARG A 138 -6.80 2.31 -11.64
CA ARG A 138 -6.02 2.40 -12.88
C ARG A 138 -5.08 1.21 -13.05
N GLY A 139 -4.39 0.78 -11.99
CA GLY A 139 -3.51 -0.39 -12.00
C GLY A 139 -4.25 -1.67 -12.34
N VAL A 140 -5.41 -1.91 -11.71
CA VAL A 140 -6.28 -3.04 -12.04
C VAL A 140 -6.75 -2.98 -13.50
N VAL A 141 -7.19 -1.81 -13.97
CA VAL A 141 -7.59 -1.62 -15.37
C VAL A 141 -6.43 -1.90 -16.32
N PHE A 142 -5.22 -1.43 -15.98
CA PHE A 142 -4.01 -1.63 -16.76
C PHE A 142 -3.65 -3.11 -16.83
N LEU A 143 -3.46 -3.77 -15.68
CA LEU A 143 -3.10 -5.19 -15.59
C LEU A 143 -4.12 -6.07 -16.32
N MET A 144 -5.43 -5.87 -16.11
CA MET A 144 -6.45 -6.67 -16.79
C MET A 144 -6.47 -6.49 -18.32
N ARG A 145 -6.02 -5.35 -18.84
CA ARG A 145 -5.94 -5.13 -20.30
C ARG A 145 -4.68 -5.76 -20.90
N THR A 146 -3.57 -5.64 -20.19
CA THR A 146 -2.25 -6.13 -20.61
C THR A 146 -2.14 -7.65 -20.50
N ASP A 147 -2.83 -8.26 -19.53
CA ASP A 147 -2.81 -9.70 -19.31
C ASP A 147 -3.19 -10.50 -20.58
N PRO A 148 -2.28 -11.37 -21.09
CA PRO A 148 -2.54 -12.19 -22.28
C PRO A 148 -3.51 -13.35 -22.01
N GLU A 149 -3.64 -13.82 -20.77
CA GLU A 149 -4.52 -14.94 -20.40
C GLU A 149 -6.00 -14.51 -20.33
N LEU A 150 -6.26 -13.23 -20.12
CA LEU A 150 -7.62 -12.70 -20.08
C LEU A 150 -8.16 -12.47 -21.50
N THR A 151 -9.39 -12.93 -21.76
CA THR A 151 -10.06 -12.73 -23.06
C THR A 151 -11.42 -12.06 -22.94
N GLY A 152 -11.85 -11.38 -24.02
CA GLY A 152 -13.18 -10.80 -24.16
C GLY A 152 -13.59 -9.88 -22.99
N ARG A 153 -14.69 -10.23 -22.32
CA ARG A 153 -15.24 -9.41 -21.22
C ARG A 153 -14.34 -9.40 -19.97
N ARG A 154 -13.45 -10.39 -19.80
CA ARG A 154 -12.54 -10.49 -18.64
C ARG A 154 -11.42 -9.45 -18.68
N LYS A 155 -11.08 -8.89 -19.84
CA LYS A 155 -10.13 -7.75 -19.94
C LYS A 155 -10.67 -6.41 -19.43
N LYS A 156 -11.96 -6.34 -19.10
CA LYS A 156 -12.61 -5.10 -18.65
C LYS A 156 -12.80 -5.14 -17.14
N ALA A 157 -12.09 -4.29 -16.40
CA ALA A 157 -12.34 -4.08 -14.98
C ALA A 157 -13.78 -3.60 -14.77
N ARG A 158 -14.46 -4.17 -13.76
CA ARG A 158 -15.84 -3.82 -13.40
C ARG A 158 -16.00 -3.90 -11.89
N TRP A 159 -16.69 -2.93 -11.30
CA TRP A 159 -17.02 -2.92 -9.87
C TRP A 159 -17.74 -4.19 -9.41
N ARG A 160 -18.56 -4.81 -10.27
CA ARG A 160 -19.22 -6.09 -9.96
C ARG A 160 -18.22 -7.21 -9.62
N TYR A 161 -17.01 -7.19 -10.19
CA TYR A 161 -15.98 -8.17 -9.91
C TYR A 161 -15.36 -7.92 -8.55
N TYR A 162 -15.05 -6.66 -8.23
CA TYR A 162 -14.61 -6.25 -6.90
C TYR A 162 -15.62 -6.67 -5.82
N PHE A 163 -16.90 -6.31 -5.95
CA PHE A 163 -17.91 -6.67 -4.95
C PHE A 163 -18.15 -8.18 -4.86
N ARG A 164 -18.03 -8.92 -5.97
CA ARG A 164 -18.14 -10.38 -5.95
C ARG A 164 -16.95 -11.02 -5.21
N ALA A 165 -15.73 -10.56 -5.45
CA ALA A 165 -14.53 -11.04 -4.78
C ALA A 165 -14.54 -10.66 -3.29
N SER A 166 -14.98 -9.44 -2.97
CA SER A 166 -15.12 -8.97 -1.58
C SER A 166 -16.15 -9.79 -0.79
N ARG A 167 -17.31 -10.15 -1.38
CA ARG A 167 -18.28 -11.07 -0.75
C ARG A 167 -17.74 -12.48 -0.51
N ARG A 168 -16.68 -12.86 -1.22
CA ARG A 168 -15.94 -14.11 -1.02
C ARG A 168 -14.72 -13.93 -0.11
N HIS A 169 -14.57 -12.75 0.50
CA HIS A 169 -13.41 -12.38 1.33
C HIS A 169 -12.06 -12.44 0.60
N LEU A 170 -12.06 -12.37 -0.74
CA LEU A 170 -10.84 -12.34 -1.57
C LEU A 170 -10.32 -10.92 -1.80
N LEU A 171 -11.09 -9.91 -1.40
CA LEU A 171 -10.69 -8.51 -1.39
C LEU A 171 -11.24 -7.83 -0.13
N PRO A 172 -10.55 -6.81 0.40
CA PRO A 172 -11.02 -6.05 1.55
C PRO A 172 -12.39 -5.43 1.28
N PRO A 173 -13.38 -5.59 2.19
CA PRO A 173 -14.68 -4.96 2.07
C PRO A 173 -14.59 -3.43 2.02
N ALA A 174 -15.34 -2.80 1.09
CA ALA A 174 -15.31 -1.36 0.91
C ALA A 174 -15.68 -0.58 2.17
N ASN A 175 -16.62 -1.10 2.97
CA ASN A 175 -17.01 -0.49 4.24
C ASN A 175 -15.89 -0.54 5.28
N GLU A 176 -15.05 -1.58 5.29
CA GLU A 176 -13.89 -1.66 6.20
C GLU A 176 -12.82 -0.65 5.81
N ILE A 177 -12.54 -0.54 4.51
CA ILE A 177 -11.63 0.48 3.95
C ILE A 177 -12.12 1.88 4.33
N VAL A 178 -13.39 2.21 4.05
CA VAL A 178 -13.96 3.52 4.34
C VAL A 178 -13.90 3.81 5.85
N ARG A 179 -14.25 2.84 6.71
CA ARG A 179 -14.15 3.01 8.16
C ARG A 179 -12.70 3.26 8.59
N GLY A 180 -11.73 2.55 8.03
CA GLY A 180 -10.31 2.76 8.33
C GLY A 180 -9.82 4.15 7.96
N VAL A 181 -10.21 4.66 6.78
CA VAL A 181 -9.91 6.03 6.35
C VAL A 181 -10.60 7.05 7.29
N LEU A 182 -11.87 6.84 7.64
CA LEU A 182 -12.60 7.73 8.56
C LEU A 182 -12.02 7.72 9.99
N ARG A 183 -11.44 6.60 10.46
CA ARG A 183 -10.77 6.57 11.78
C ARG A 183 -9.57 7.51 11.83
N TYR A 184 -8.79 7.61 10.76
CA TYR A 184 -7.64 8.52 10.66
C TYR A 184 -8.02 10.00 10.85
N HIS A 185 -9.26 10.36 10.51
CA HIS A 185 -9.77 11.72 10.65
C HIS A 185 -10.15 12.08 12.09
N ARG A 186 -10.15 11.14 13.05
CA ARG A 186 -10.54 11.44 14.44
C ARG A 186 -9.50 12.34 15.12
N PRO A 187 -9.89 13.36 15.92
CA PRO A 187 -8.94 14.26 16.58
C PRO A 187 -7.85 13.53 17.39
N ARG A 188 -8.23 12.54 18.21
CA ARG A 188 -7.32 11.75 19.07
C ARG A 188 -6.80 10.45 18.42
N TYR A 189 -6.78 10.41 17.09
CA TYR A 189 -6.26 9.30 16.31
C TYR A 189 -4.75 9.11 16.54
N HIS A 190 -4.29 7.85 16.58
CA HIS A 190 -2.88 7.46 16.62
C HIS A 190 -2.71 6.05 16.01
N PRO A 191 -1.75 5.81 15.09
CA PRO A 191 -1.60 4.50 14.43
C PRO A 191 -1.27 3.32 15.34
N TRP A 192 -0.56 3.53 16.46
CA TRP A 192 -0.35 2.48 17.48
C TRP A 192 -1.63 1.80 17.99
N LYS A 193 -2.79 2.45 17.87
CA LYS A 193 -4.10 1.88 18.25
C LYS A 193 -4.69 0.97 17.18
N GLU A 194 -4.12 0.97 15.98
CA GLU A 194 -4.51 0.08 14.89
C GLU A 194 -3.59 -1.15 14.91
N PHE A 195 -4.18 -2.33 14.67
CA PHE A 195 -3.48 -3.59 14.37
C PHE A 195 -2.47 -4.09 15.44
N SER A 196 -1.99 -5.31 15.29
CA SER A 196 -1.10 -5.96 16.27
C SER A 196 0.35 -5.93 15.80
N THR A 197 1.21 -5.17 16.51
CA THR A 197 2.67 -5.19 16.28
C THR A 197 3.23 -6.59 16.53
N GLY A 198 2.75 -7.29 17.56
CA GLY A 198 3.21 -8.65 17.86
C GLY A 198 2.89 -9.65 16.75
N GLN A 199 1.72 -9.53 16.11
CA GLN A 199 1.36 -10.36 14.95
C GLN A 199 2.28 -10.07 13.76
N ALA A 200 2.52 -8.79 13.46
CA ALA A 200 3.37 -8.39 12.36
C ALA A 200 4.80 -8.93 12.55
N VAL A 201 5.43 -8.64 13.68
CA VAL A 201 6.78 -9.11 14.00
C VAL A 201 6.88 -10.63 13.99
N ALA A 202 5.88 -11.34 14.53
CA ALA A 202 5.84 -12.80 14.48
C ALA A 202 5.78 -13.33 13.04
N TYR A 203 5.00 -12.69 12.17
CA TYR A 203 4.94 -13.07 10.76
C TYR A 203 6.28 -12.82 10.06
N LEU A 204 6.87 -11.64 10.25
CA LEU A 204 8.17 -11.26 9.68
C LEU A 204 9.27 -12.26 10.05
N ALA A 205 9.31 -12.72 11.30
CA ALA A 205 10.28 -13.71 11.77
C ALA A 205 10.11 -15.11 11.16
N SER A 206 8.92 -15.41 10.63
CA SER A 206 8.57 -16.74 10.10
C SER A 206 8.50 -16.80 8.58
N SER A 207 8.44 -15.65 7.90
CA SER A 207 8.20 -15.58 6.46
C SER A 207 9.38 -16.13 5.65
N PRO A 208 9.13 -17.13 4.77
CA PRO A 208 10.13 -17.58 3.80
C PRO A 208 10.65 -16.45 2.90
N ALA A 209 9.78 -15.52 2.45
CA ALA A 209 10.19 -14.37 1.66
C ALA A 209 11.11 -13.43 2.45
N ALA A 210 10.82 -13.16 3.72
CA ALA A 210 11.70 -12.36 4.59
C ALA A 210 13.09 -13.01 4.73
N ASN A 211 13.11 -14.33 4.96
CA ASN A 211 14.36 -15.09 5.11
C ASN A 211 15.17 -15.13 3.82
N ALA A 212 14.53 -15.32 2.67
CA ALA A 212 15.20 -15.32 1.37
C ALA A 212 15.77 -13.95 0.99
N ALA A 213 15.13 -12.87 1.41
CA ALA A 213 15.52 -11.52 1.09
C ALA A 213 16.61 -10.94 2.03
N ALA A 214 16.89 -11.64 3.15
CA ALA A 214 17.95 -11.31 4.10
C ALA A 214 19.34 -11.89 3.72
N VAL A 215 19.40 -12.73 2.69
CA VAL A 215 20.63 -13.36 2.15
C VAL A 215 21.11 -12.63 0.91
#